data_AF-A0A914QMF4-F1
#
_entry.id   AF-A0A914QMF4-F1
#
_cell.length_a   1.000
_cell.length_b   1.000
_cell.length_c   1.000
_cell.angle_alpha   90.00
_cell.angle_beta   90.00
_cell.angle_gamma   90.00
#
_symmetry.space_group_name_H-M   'P 1'
#
loop_
_entity.id
_entity.type
_entity.pdbx_description
1 polymer ?
#
loop_
_entity_poly.entity_id
_entity_poly.type
_entity_poly.pdbx_seq_one_letter_code
_entity_poly.pdbx_strand_id
1 'polypeptide(L)'
;MSSTLGGCIRFVTNIGRWIPVVFVTGVCGWVLYAYNFVFIFGSVESHVNRILLFIGFHFLFIMFLWSYFMTIFTPVRPPPEQFRITDEVIQQLGTADNAPAVNDILKRFVRDVGLPVRTFDSRGHIRYCPRCDKIKPDRACHCSFCNQCVLKYDHHCIWHSTKGGDIELLFLFLVSGMFGLSLACLFFFHLYLIARNRSTIETVRPPFLENGPCKNAYHLGILNNFKQVFGNQIWKWPIPISSRLVLIALVLYTN
;
A
#
# COMPACT_ATOMS: atom_id res chain seq x y z
N MET A 1 11.05 15.90 -35.98
CA MET A 1 11.41 16.47 -34.66
C MET A 1 10.56 15.97 -33.49
N SER A 2 9.56 15.09 -33.70
CA SER A 2 8.66 14.56 -32.65
C SER A 2 9.15 13.29 -31.93
N SER A 3 10.14 12.57 -32.48
CA SER A 3 10.60 11.27 -31.98
C SER A 3 11.60 11.37 -30.81
N THR A 4 12.48 12.37 -30.80
CA THR A 4 13.51 12.57 -29.76
C THR A 4 12.93 13.18 -28.48
N LEU A 5 12.03 14.18 -28.60
CA LEU A 5 11.33 14.77 -27.47
C LEU A 5 10.39 13.76 -26.79
N GLY A 6 9.71 12.92 -27.59
CA GLY A 6 8.92 11.80 -27.09
C GLY A 6 9.76 10.74 -26.38
N GLY A 7 10.99 10.49 -26.84
CA GLY A 7 11.94 9.57 -26.22
C GLY A 7 12.39 10.03 -24.83
N CYS A 8 12.81 11.29 -24.67
CA CYS A 8 13.23 11.84 -23.37
C CYS A 8 12.08 11.88 -22.36
N ILE A 9 10.89 12.30 -22.77
CA ILE A 9 9.71 12.32 -21.88
C ILE A 9 9.33 10.90 -21.44
N ARG A 10 9.40 9.93 -22.36
CA ARG A 10 9.12 8.51 -22.05
C ARG A 10 10.18 7.88 -21.15
N PHE A 11 11.44 8.29 -21.26
CA PHE A 11 12.52 7.88 -20.38
C PHE A 11 12.36 8.45 -18.96
N VAL A 12 12.11 9.74 -18.83
CA VAL A 12 11.90 10.42 -17.53
C VAL A 12 10.66 9.89 -16.81
N THR A 13 9.56 9.69 -17.54
CA THR A 13 8.34 9.09 -16.97
C THR A 13 8.54 7.62 -16.58
N ASN A 14 9.38 6.86 -17.29
CA ASN A 14 9.71 5.49 -16.90
C ASN A 14 10.60 5.41 -15.65
N ILE A 15 11.53 6.34 -15.45
CA ILE A 15 12.33 6.41 -14.20
C ILE A 15 11.47 6.86 -13.02
N GLY A 16 10.65 7.90 -13.22
CA GLY A 16 9.78 8.44 -12.16
C GLY A 16 8.81 7.40 -11.58
N ARG A 17 8.41 6.40 -12.36
CA ARG A 17 7.56 5.28 -11.93
C ARG A 17 8.17 4.40 -10.85
N TRP A 18 9.49 4.35 -10.75
CA TRP A 18 10.19 3.51 -9.76
C TRP A 18 10.39 4.20 -8.42
N ILE A 19 10.25 5.53 -8.34
CA ILE A 19 10.46 6.28 -7.11
C ILE A 19 9.56 5.76 -5.96
N PRO A 20 8.25 5.55 -6.15
CA PRO A 20 7.38 5.02 -5.09
C PRO A 20 7.75 3.58 -4.70
N VAL A 21 8.16 2.76 -5.66
CA VAL A 21 8.56 1.37 -5.44
C VAL A 21 9.83 1.30 -4.60
N VAL A 22 10.84 2.10 -4.94
CA VAL A 22 12.09 2.20 -4.18
C VAL A 22 11.83 2.71 -2.76
N PHE A 23 10.97 3.73 -2.62
CA PHE A 23 10.60 4.27 -1.31
C PHE A 23 9.95 3.22 -0.42
N VAL A 24 8.90 2.54 -0.90
CA VAL A 24 8.20 1.49 -0.12
C VAL A 24 9.14 0.34 0.22
N THR A 25 9.95 -0.12 -0.75
CA THR A 25 10.95 -1.18 -0.52
C THR A 25 11.97 -0.77 0.55
N GLY A 26 12.41 0.50 0.54
CA GLY A 26 13.30 1.05 1.56
C GLY A 26 12.68 1.06 2.96
N VAL A 27 11.41 1.48 3.07
CA VAL A 27 10.66 1.44 4.34
C VAL A 27 10.52 0.00 4.85
N CYS A 28 10.20 -0.95 3.99
CA CYS A 28 10.13 -2.37 4.35
C CYS A 28 11.48 -2.91 4.86
N GLY A 29 12.59 -2.52 4.23
CA GLY A 29 13.93 -2.86 4.69
C GLY A 29 14.25 -2.29 6.08
N TRP A 30 13.88 -1.03 6.32
CA TRP A 30 14.03 -0.42 7.64
C TRP A 30 13.18 -1.12 8.72
N VAL A 31 11.92 -1.46 8.42
CA VAL A 31 11.05 -2.21 9.35
C VAL A 31 11.65 -3.58 9.66
N LEU A 32 12.14 -4.30 8.64
CA LEU A 32 12.80 -5.59 8.82
C LEU A 32 14.01 -5.48 9.75
N TYR A 33 14.84 -4.44 9.58
CA TYR A 33 15.98 -4.16 10.43
C TYR A 33 15.57 -3.84 11.87
N ALA A 34 14.65 -2.88 12.05
CA ALA A 34 14.23 -2.41 13.36
C ALA A 34 13.56 -3.55 14.16
N TYR A 35 12.67 -4.31 13.53
CA TYR A 35 12.00 -5.44 14.19
C TYR A 35 12.99 -6.51 14.65
N ASN A 36 13.92 -6.91 13.78
CA ASN A 36 14.86 -7.97 14.13
C ASN A 36 15.91 -7.52 15.14
N PHE A 37 16.65 -6.46 14.83
CA PHE A 37 17.84 -6.11 15.61
C PHE A 37 17.51 -5.30 16.85
N VAL A 38 16.56 -4.37 16.77
CA VAL A 38 16.20 -3.51 17.90
C VAL A 38 15.20 -4.21 18.83
N PHE A 39 14.15 -4.82 18.29
CA PHE A 39 13.12 -5.45 19.11
C PHE A 39 13.45 -6.90 19.48
N ILE A 40 13.56 -7.82 18.51
CA ILE A 40 13.74 -9.25 18.77
C ILE A 40 15.07 -9.53 19.49
N PHE A 41 16.19 -9.03 18.96
CA PHE A 41 17.50 -9.27 19.57
C PHE A 41 17.84 -8.29 20.70
N GLY A 42 17.39 -7.03 20.61
CA GLY A 42 17.72 -6.01 21.61
C GLY A 42 16.82 -6.00 22.84
N SER A 43 15.56 -6.44 22.73
CA SER A 43 14.54 -6.24 23.78
C SER A 43 13.89 -7.52 24.30
N VAL A 44 13.75 -8.57 23.49
CA VAL A 44 13.09 -9.83 23.90
C VAL A 44 14.09 -10.75 24.62
N GLU A 45 13.95 -10.87 25.94
CA GLU A 45 14.84 -11.69 26.79
C GLU A 45 14.54 -13.20 26.69
N SER A 46 13.26 -13.60 26.56
CA SER A 46 12.87 -15.01 26.48
C SER A 46 13.21 -15.63 25.11
N HIS A 47 13.99 -16.71 25.11
CA HIS A 47 14.36 -17.45 23.90
C HIS A 47 13.15 -18.02 23.15
N VAL A 48 12.18 -18.56 23.88
CA VAL A 48 10.97 -19.14 23.27
C VAL A 48 10.15 -18.05 22.57
N ASN A 49 9.90 -16.93 23.25
CA ASN A 49 9.17 -15.81 22.65
C ASN A 49 9.92 -15.21 21.46
N ARG A 50 11.25 -15.13 21.55
CA ARG A 50 12.10 -14.66 20.44
C ARG A 50 11.90 -15.52 19.19
N ILE A 51 11.94 -16.84 19.33
CA ILE A 51 11.78 -17.78 18.21
C ILE A 51 10.36 -17.67 17.62
N LEU A 52 9.33 -17.71 18.45
CA LEU A 52 7.94 -17.65 18.00
C LEU A 52 7.64 -16.35 17.23
N LEU A 53 8.03 -15.21 17.80
CA LEU A 53 7.82 -13.89 17.19
C LEU A 53 8.64 -13.74 15.91
N PHE A 54 9.89 -14.20 15.89
CA PHE A 54 10.74 -14.17 14.70
C PHE A 54 10.10 -14.95 13.55
N ILE A 55 9.68 -16.21 13.79
CA ILE A 55 9.07 -17.05 12.76
C ILE A 55 7.75 -16.43 12.26
N GLY A 56 6.87 -16.03 13.17
CA GLY A 56 5.57 -15.44 12.81
C GLY A 56 5.73 -14.17 11.97
N PHE A 57 6.64 -13.28 12.38
CA PHE A 57 6.91 -12.06 11.63
C PHE A 57 7.47 -12.33 10.24
N HIS A 58 8.47 -13.20 10.09
CA HIS A 58 9.07 -13.48 8.77
C HIS A 58 8.07 -14.16 7.83
N PHE A 59 7.23 -15.06 8.34
CA PHE A 59 6.17 -15.66 7.54
C PHE A 59 5.25 -14.59 6.94
N LEU A 60 4.75 -13.67 7.77
CA LEU A 60 3.89 -12.58 7.32
C LEU A 60 4.63 -11.59 6.40
N PHE A 61 5.88 -11.28 6.71
CA PHE A 61 6.69 -10.36 5.91
C PHE A 61 7.02 -10.93 4.52
N ILE A 62 7.32 -12.22 4.42
CA ILE A 62 7.53 -12.91 3.13
C ILE A 62 6.23 -12.91 2.32
N MET A 63 5.10 -13.23 2.94
CA MET A 63 3.80 -13.19 2.27
C MET A 63 3.47 -11.80 1.75
N PHE A 64 3.75 -10.76 2.54
CA PHE A 64 3.60 -9.38 2.11
C PHE A 64 4.50 -9.06 0.90
N LEU A 65 5.80 -9.32 0.99
CA LEU A 65 6.74 -8.99 -0.09
C LEU A 65 6.37 -9.73 -1.36
N TRP A 66 5.99 -11.00 -1.24
CA TRP A 66 5.50 -11.80 -2.36
C TRP A 66 4.32 -11.11 -3.06
N SER A 67 3.28 -10.77 -2.32
CA SER A 67 2.11 -10.09 -2.89
C SER A 67 2.41 -8.70 -3.43
N TYR A 68 3.28 -7.93 -2.77
CA TYR A 68 3.74 -6.63 -3.23
C TYR A 68 4.46 -6.72 -4.59
N PHE A 69 5.44 -7.63 -4.71
CA PHE A 69 6.17 -7.83 -5.95
C PHE A 69 5.32 -8.45 -7.06
N MET A 70 4.41 -9.35 -6.72
CA MET A 70 3.42 -9.85 -7.70
C MET A 70 2.56 -8.70 -8.23
N THR A 71 2.17 -7.76 -7.38
CA THR A 71 1.43 -6.56 -7.80
C THR A 71 2.28 -5.70 -8.73
N ILE A 72 3.57 -5.50 -8.46
CA ILE A 72 4.45 -4.71 -9.33
C ILE A 72 4.72 -5.39 -10.68
N PHE A 73 5.05 -6.68 -10.67
CA PHE A 73 5.57 -7.38 -11.83
C PHE A 73 4.51 -8.11 -12.66
N THR A 74 3.26 -8.21 -12.18
CA THR A 74 2.18 -8.76 -13.00
C THR A 74 1.93 -7.85 -14.20
N PRO A 75 2.15 -8.32 -15.45
CA PRO A 75 1.96 -7.50 -16.62
C PRO A 75 0.49 -7.17 -16.82
N VAL A 76 0.25 -5.99 -17.35
CA VAL A 76 -1.09 -5.56 -17.76
C VAL A 76 -1.57 -6.46 -18.90
N ARG A 77 -2.79 -6.99 -18.78
CA ARG A 77 -3.40 -7.81 -19.84
C ARG A 77 -4.08 -6.90 -20.88
N PRO A 78 -3.54 -6.80 -22.11
CA PRO A 78 -4.23 -6.11 -23.19
C PRO A 78 -5.46 -6.91 -23.65
N PRO A 79 -6.43 -6.28 -24.33
CA PRO A 79 -7.48 -7.00 -25.04
C PRO A 79 -6.88 -8.02 -26.02
N PRO A 80 -7.46 -9.24 -26.10
CA PRO A 80 -7.03 -10.27 -27.04
C PRO A 80 -7.03 -9.75 -28.49
N GLU A 81 -6.19 -10.32 -29.34
CA GLU A 81 -6.04 -9.84 -30.73
C GLU A 81 -7.31 -9.94 -31.56
N GLN A 82 -8.25 -10.83 -31.24
CA GLN A 82 -9.55 -10.89 -31.92
C GLN A 82 -10.36 -9.58 -31.85
N PHE A 83 -10.08 -8.71 -30.87
CA PHE A 83 -10.72 -7.40 -30.75
C PHE A 83 -10.07 -6.32 -31.62
N ARG A 84 -8.95 -6.63 -32.27
CA ARG A 84 -8.28 -5.74 -33.22
C ARG A 84 -9.07 -5.68 -34.52
N ILE A 85 -9.34 -4.48 -35.00
CA ILE A 85 -9.98 -4.28 -36.30
C ILE A 85 -8.95 -4.42 -37.42
N THR A 86 -9.38 -4.87 -38.59
CA THR A 86 -8.48 -5.02 -39.75
C THR A 86 -8.23 -3.68 -40.42
N ASP A 87 -7.15 -3.59 -41.20
CA ASP A 87 -6.76 -2.36 -41.88
C ASP A 87 -7.83 -1.89 -42.89
N GLU A 88 -8.59 -2.82 -43.49
CA GLU A 88 -9.72 -2.50 -44.37
C GLU A 88 -10.83 -1.77 -43.61
N VAL A 89 -11.14 -2.22 -42.38
CA VAL A 89 -12.13 -1.56 -41.53
C VAL A 89 -11.63 -0.18 -41.11
N ILE A 90 -10.34 -0.05 -40.78
CA ILE A 90 -9.74 1.26 -40.45
C ILE A 90 -9.90 2.24 -41.62
N GLN A 91 -9.66 1.80 -42.85
CA GLN A 91 -9.86 2.61 -44.03
C GLN A 91 -11.33 3.02 -44.21
N GLN A 92 -12.27 2.10 -44.02
CA GLN A 92 -13.71 2.39 -44.06
C GLN A 92 -14.13 3.42 -42.99
N LEU A 93 -13.59 3.30 -41.77
CA LEU A 93 -13.82 4.27 -40.70
C LEU A 93 -13.31 5.67 -41.08
N GLY A 94 -12.20 5.76 -41.83
CA GLY A 94 -11.66 7.01 -42.34
C GLY A 94 -12.52 7.70 -43.40
N THR A 95 -13.37 6.93 -44.11
CA THR A 95 -14.30 7.46 -45.12
C THR A 95 -15.66 7.86 -44.56
N ALA A 96 -15.94 7.57 -43.29
CA ALA A 96 -17.23 7.83 -42.69
C ALA A 96 -17.36 9.28 -42.21
N ASP A 97 -18.39 9.98 -42.68
CA ASP A 97 -18.57 11.42 -42.45
C ASP A 97 -19.14 11.76 -41.06
N ASN A 98 -19.80 10.81 -40.40
CA ASN A 98 -20.51 11.04 -39.14
C ASN A 98 -20.41 9.86 -38.15
N ALA A 99 -20.66 10.16 -36.88
CA ALA A 99 -20.57 9.16 -35.80
C ALA A 99 -21.53 7.96 -35.94
N PRO A 100 -22.79 8.12 -36.42
CA PRO A 100 -23.67 6.99 -36.72
C PRO A 100 -23.10 6.04 -37.78
N ALA A 101 -22.57 6.56 -38.89
CA ALA A 101 -21.97 5.76 -39.96
C ALA A 101 -20.76 4.96 -39.45
N VAL A 102 -19.88 5.60 -38.67
CA VAL A 102 -18.79 4.93 -37.95
C VAL A 102 -19.31 3.78 -37.08
N ASN A 103 -20.36 4.02 -36.31
CA ASN A 103 -20.94 3.01 -35.43
C ASN A 103 -21.55 1.83 -36.20
N ASP A 104 -22.17 2.07 -37.35
CA ASP A 104 -22.74 1.02 -38.19
C ASP A 104 -21.66 0.11 -38.79
N ILE A 105 -20.52 0.68 -39.21
CA ILE A 105 -19.34 -0.08 -39.64
C ILE A 105 -18.82 -0.97 -38.49
N LEU A 106 -18.64 -0.39 -37.30
CA LEU A 106 -18.18 -1.13 -36.12
C LEU A 106 -19.17 -2.24 -35.71
N LYS A 107 -20.48 -2.00 -35.79
CA LYS A 107 -21.53 -2.98 -35.51
C LYS A 107 -21.52 -4.14 -36.50
N ARG A 108 -21.24 -3.88 -37.79
CA ARG A 108 -21.09 -4.93 -38.80
C ARG A 108 -19.89 -5.80 -38.47
N PHE A 109 -18.72 -5.20 -38.26
CA PHE A 109 -17.51 -5.93 -37.86
C PHE A 109 -17.72 -6.81 -36.62
N VAL A 110 -18.32 -6.26 -35.55
CA VAL A 110 -18.60 -7.02 -34.31
C VAL A 110 -19.50 -8.22 -34.57
N ARG A 111 -20.47 -8.10 -35.48
CA ARG A 111 -21.39 -9.18 -35.85
C ARG A 111 -20.70 -10.24 -36.71
N ASP A 112 -19.93 -9.81 -37.70
CA ASP A 112 -19.26 -10.69 -38.67
C ASP A 112 -18.18 -11.54 -37.97
N VAL A 113 -17.45 -10.95 -37.02
CA VAL A 113 -16.45 -11.66 -36.20
C VAL A 113 -17.09 -12.40 -35.01
N GLY A 114 -18.32 -12.05 -34.62
CA GLY A 114 -19.01 -12.65 -33.48
C GLY A 114 -18.41 -12.28 -32.13
N LEU A 115 -18.01 -11.01 -31.93
CA LEU A 115 -17.35 -10.58 -30.70
C LEU A 115 -18.32 -10.51 -29.50
N PRO A 116 -17.92 -10.99 -28.30
CA PRO A 116 -18.76 -10.96 -27.11
C PRO A 116 -18.71 -9.57 -26.44
N VAL A 117 -19.42 -8.60 -27.02
CA VAL A 117 -19.54 -7.23 -26.47
C VAL A 117 -20.99 -6.95 -26.12
N ARG A 118 -21.25 -6.60 -24.86
CA ARG A 118 -22.61 -6.28 -24.36
C ARG A 118 -22.77 -4.82 -23.96
N THR A 119 -21.67 -4.09 -23.79
CA THR A 119 -21.66 -2.72 -23.27
C THR A 119 -21.37 -1.68 -24.34
N PHE A 120 -22.13 -0.59 -24.31
CA PHE A 120 -22.06 0.53 -25.26
C PHE A 120 -21.61 1.82 -24.55
N ASP A 121 -21.29 2.86 -25.32
CA ASP A 121 -21.11 4.20 -24.77
C ASP A 121 -22.46 4.83 -24.39
N SER A 122 -22.44 6.04 -23.83
CA SER A 122 -23.64 6.77 -23.43
C SER A 122 -24.61 7.10 -24.59
N ARG A 123 -24.16 6.98 -25.83
CA ARG A 123 -24.97 7.20 -27.05
C ARG A 123 -25.45 5.89 -27.66
N GLY A 124 -25.16 4.74 -27.04
CA GLY A 124 -25.50 3.43 -27.58
C GLY A 124 -24.57 2.98 -28.72
N HIS A 125 -23.38 3.56 -28.83
CA HIS A 125 -22.39 3.19 -29.85
C HIS A 125 -21.41 2.13 -29.34
N ILE A 126 -20.85 1.35 -30.27
CA ILE A 126 -19.78 0.40 -29.98
C ILE A 126 -18.56 1.15 -29.45
N ARG A 127 -18.05 0.69 -28.32
CA ARG A 127 -16.90 1.32 -27.67
C ARG A 127 -15.63 0.93 -28.43
N TYR A 128 -15.02 1.92 -29.10
CA TYR A 128 -13.80 1.75 -29.90
C TYR A 128 -12.62 2.54 -29.31
N CYS A 129 -11.38 2.07 -29.51
CA CYS A 129 -10.16 2.79 -29.17
C CYS A 129 -9.32 3.13 -30.42
N PRO A 130 -9.32 4.40 -30.88
CA PRO A 130 -8.55 4.82 -32.04
C PRO A 130 -7.04 4.81 -31.86
N ARG A 131 -6.53 4.72 -30.63
CA ARG A 131 -5.09 4.68 -30.34
C ARG A 131 -4.51 3.26 -30.36
N CYS A 132 -5.38 2.27 -30.21
CA CYS A 132 -4.99 0.87 -30.12
C CYS A 132 -5.57 0.04 -31.26
N ASP A 133 -6.40 0.63 -32.12
CA ASP A 133 -7.14 -0.02 -33.21
C ASP A 133 -7.88 -1.28 -32.75
N LYS A 134 -8.53 -1.18 -31.59
CA LYS A 134 -9.26 -2.27 -30.94
C LYS A 134 -10.67 -1.85 -30.55
N ILE A 135 -11.64 -2.73 -30.79
CA ILE A 135 -12.94 -2.70 -30.11
C ILE A 135 -12.68 -2.93 -28.62
N LYS A 136 -13.25 -2.10 -27.75
CA LYS A 136 -13.05 -2.21 -26.29
C LYS A 136 -13.95 -3.33 -25.75
N PRO A 137 -13.38 -4.44 -25.23
CA PRO A 137 -14.17 -5.46 -24.55
C PRO A 137 -14.89 -4.89 -23.33
N ASP A 138 -15.93 -5.57 -22.87
CA ASP A 138 -16.69 -5.16 -21.68
C ASP A 138 -15.75 -4.88 -20.49
N ARG A 139 -15.98 -3.76 -19.81
CA ARG A 139 -15.14 -3.25 -18.70
C ARG A 139 -13.69 -2.87 -19.06
N ALA A 140 -13.32 -2.84 -20.34
CA ALA A 140 -12.01 -2.35 -20.76
C ALA A 140 -11.99 -0.84 -21.00
N CYS A 141 -10.88 -0.18 -20.62
CA CYS A 141 -10.64 1.25 -20.86
C CYS A 141 -9.20 1.47 -21.38
N HIS A 142 -8.99 2.57 -22.12
CA HIS A 142 -7.65 2.96 -22.56
C HIS A 142 -6.96 3.79 -21.48
N CYS A 143 -5.73 3.43 -21.12
CA CYS A 143 -4.92 4.23 -20.22
C CYS A 143 -3.81 4.97 -20.98
N SER A 144 -3.87 6.30 -20.98
CA SER A 144 -2.87 7.18 -21.60
C SER A 144 -1.45 6.96 -21.04
N PHE A 145 -1.31 6.77 -19.74
CA PHE A 145 -0.01 6.56 -19.08
C PHE A 145 0.68 5.23 -19.45
N CYS A 146 -0.08 4.24 -19.90
CA CYS A 146 0.50 2.99 -20.40
C CYS A 146 0.37 2.83 -21.91
N ASN A 147 -0.29 3.78 -22.56
CA ASN A 147 -0.53 3.80 -23.99
C ASN A 147 -1.13 2.49 -24.54
N GLN A 148 -2.06 1.90 -23.78
CA GLN A 148 -2.73 0.65 -24.15
C GLN A 148 -4.12 0.54 -23.51
N CYS A 149 -4.99 -0.25 -24.14
CA CYS A 149 -6.24 -0.71 -23.54
C CYS A 149 -5.98 -1.77 -22.47
N VAL A 150 -6.76 -1.72 -21.40
CA VAL A 150 -6.63 -2.60 -20.24
C VAL A 150 -7.97 -3.23 -19.95
N LEU A 151 -8.00 -4.56 -19.81
CA LEU A 151 -9.19 -5.32 -19.41
C LEU A 151 -9.50 -5.09 -17.93
N LYS A 152 -10.79 -4.99 -17.59
CA LYS A 152 -11.26 -4.69 -16.22
C LYS A 152 -10.48 -3.53 -15.61
N TYR A 153 -10.46 -2.40 -16.32
CA TYR A 153 -9.70 -1.25 -15.89
C TYR A 153 -10.42 -0.54 -14.74
N ASP A 154 -9.71 -0.35 -13.62
CA ASP A 154 -10.17 0.46 -12.50
C ASP A 154 -9.49 1.83 -12.54
N HIS A 155 -8.18 1.86 -12.27
CA HIS A 155 -7.41 3.09 -12.28
C HIS A 155 -5.94 2.82 -12.64
N HIS A 156 -5.18 3.90 -12.86
CA HIS A 156 -3.73 3.81 -12.86
C HIS A 156 -3.22 4.18 -11.48
N CYS A 157 -2.76 3.18 -10.72
CA CYS A 157 -2.03 3.47 -9.49
C CYS A 157 -0.64 4.02 -9.83
N ILE A 158 -0.25 5.11 -9.17
CA ILE A 158 1.10 5.68 -9.27
C ILE A 158 2.06 5.02 -8.27
N TRP A 159 1.54 4.37 -7.24
CA TRP A 159 2.32 3.76 -6.16
C TRP A 159 2.83 2.36 -6.53
N HIS A 160 2.14 1.68 -7.46
CA HIS A 160 2.50 0.35 -7.98
C HIS A 160 2.19 0.30 -9.48
N SER A 161 2.97 -0.45 -10.26
CA SER A 161 2.90 -0.52 -11.73
C SER A 161 1.69 -1.27 -12.31
N THR A 162 0.68 -1.60 -11.50
CA THR A 162 -0.45 -2.45 -11.91
C THR A 162 -1.72 -1.68 -12.27
N LYS A 163 -2.55 -2.35 -13.07
CA LYS A 163 -3.91 -1.93 -13.46
C LYS A 163 -4.77 -3.18 -13.53
N GLY A 164 -5.63 -3.39 -12.55
CA GLY A 164 -6.61 -4.48 -12.54
C GLY A 164 -7.11 -4.77 -11.14
N GLY A 165 -8.41 -4.60 -10.92
CA GLY A 165 -9.04 -4.52 -9.61
C GLY A 165 -9.14 -5.80 -8.80
N ASP A 166 -8.71 -6.95 -9.33
CA ASP A 166 -8.78 -8.21 -8.58
C ASP A 166 -7.59 -8.34 -7.57
N ILE A 167 -6.47 -7.63 -7.79
CA ILE A 167 -5.27 -7.69 -6.90
C ILE A 167 -5.16 -6.45 -5.98
N GLU A 168 -5.78 -5.34 -6.35
CA GLU A 168 -5.67 -4.06 -5.63
C GLU A 168 -6.32 -4.10 -4.24
N LEU A 169 -7.46 -4.78 -4.06
CA LEU A 169 -8.08 -4.94 -2.74
C LEU A 169 -7.23 -5.82 -1.82
N LEU A 170 -6.62 -6.88 -2.37
CA LEU A 170 -5.68 -7.72 -1.64
C LEU A 170 -4.43 -6.91 -1.24
N PHE A 171 -3.91 -6.10 -2.15
CA PHE A 171 -2.78 -5.22 -1.87
C PHE A 171 -3.12 -4.18 -0.78
N LEU A 172 -4.27 -3.51 -0.87
CA LEU A 172 -4.74 -2.56 0.13
C LEU A 172 -4.93 -3.24 1.50
N PHE A 173 -5.50 -4.44 1.50
CA PHE A 173 -5.67 -5.26 2.69
C PHE A 173 -4.32 -5.64 3.31
N LEU A 174 -3.33 -6.01 2.49
CA LEU A 174 -2.00 -6.40 2.96
C LEU A 174 -1.19 -5.21 3.48
N VAL A 175 -1.25 -4.05 2.81
CA VAL A 175 -0.65 -2.81 3.31
C VAL A 175 -1.30 -2.36 4.60
N SER A 176 -2.63 -2.38 4.67
CA SER A 176 -3.38 -2.05 5.90
C SER A 176 -3.05 -3.05 7.01
N GLY A 177 -2.91 -4.33 6.68
CA GLY A 177 -2.50 -5.40 7.58
C GLY A 177 -1.08 -5.21 8.11
N MET A 178 -0.12 -4.84 7.25
CA MET A 178 1.25 -4.51 7.67
C MET A 178 1.34 -3.27 8.53
N PHE A 179 0.62 -2.21 8.16
CA PHE A 179 0.58 -0.99 8.94
C PHE A 179 -0.06 -1.27 10.30
N GLY A 180 -1.15 -2.03 10.31
CA GLY A 180 -1.78 -2.55 11.53
C GLY A 180 -0.83 -3.40 12.36
N LEU A 181 -0.08 -4.33 11.76
CA LEU A 181 0.90 -5.16 12.45
C LEU A 181 2.05 -4.33 13.03
N SER A 182 2.57 -3.36 12.26
CA SER A 182 3.66 -2.48 12.70
C SER A 182 3.22 -1.60 13.87
N LEU A 183 2.01 -1.03 13.78
CA LEU A 183 1.40 -0.28 14.88
C LEU A 183 1.12 -1.19 16.09
N ALA A 184 0.68 -2.43 15.87
CA ALA A 184 0.46 -3.39 16.95
C ALA A 184 1.77 -3.75 17.65
N CYS A 185 2.83 -4.05 16.90
CA CYS A 185 4.16 -4.32 17.47
C CYS A 185 4.68 -3.13 18.27
N LEU A 186 4.56 -1.92 17.73
CA LEU A 186 4.95 -0.69 18.43
C LEU A 186 4.10 -0.48 19.70
N PHE A 187 2.79 -0.66 19.59
CA PHE A 187 1.85 -0.55 20.70
C PHE A 187 2.19 -1.53 21.83
N PHE A 188 2.35 -2.82 21.52
CA PHE A 188 2.71 -3.83 22.51
C PHE A 188 4.12 -3.63 23.08
N PHE A 189 5.07 -3.12 22.28
CA PHE A 189 6.38 -2.73 22.77
C PHE A 189 6.27 -1.59 23.78
N HIS A 190 5.49 -0.54 23.51
CA HIS A 190 5.27 0.54 24.48
C HIS A 190 4.50 0.08 25.71
N LEU A 191 3.52 -0.82 25.58
CA LEU A 191 2.87 -1.44 26.74
C LEU A 191 3.87 -2.24 27.59
N TYR A 192 4.80 -2.96 26.96
CA TYR A 192 5.88 -3.66 27.65
C TYR A 192 6.81 -2.68 28.38
N LEU A 193 7.17 -1.57 27.74
CA LEU A 193 7.97 -0.50 28.35
C LEU A 193 7.28 0.09 29.58
N ILE A 194 5.99 0.42 29.48
CA ILE A 194 5.19 0.91 30.60
C ILE A 194 5.11 -0.15 31.71
N ALA A 195 4.86 -1.42 31.37
CA ALA A 195 4.81 -2.51 32.33
C ALA A 195 6.13 -2.67 33.10
N ARG A 196 7.27 -2.39 32.46
CA ARG A 196 8.60 -2.46 33.07
C ARG A 196 9.07 -1.15 33.70
N ASN A 197 8.34 -0.06 33.51
CA ASN A 197 8.75 1.31 33.84
C ASN A 197 10.11 1.66 33.23
N ARG A 198 10.21 1.54 31.90
CA ARG A 198 11.42 1.85 31.16
C ARG A 198 11.10 2.78 30.01
N SER A 199 12.00 3.70 29.71
CA SER A 199 12.00 4.40 28.43
C SER A 199 12.65 3.53 27.33
N THR A 200 12.43 3.91 26.07
CA THR A 200 13.08 3.25 24.92
C THR A 200 14.61 3.37 25.01
N ILE A 201 15.13 4.50 25.52
CA ILE A 201 16.57 4.74 25.71
C ILE A 201 17.12 3.83 26.81
N GLU A 202 16.42 3.70 27.94
CA GLU A 202 16.83 2.84 29.06
C GLU A 202 16.85 1.35 28.69
N THR A 203 16.10 0.96 27.67
CA THR A 203 16.12 -0.41 27.13
C THR A 203 17.44 -0.70 26.41
N VAL A 204 18.00 0.31 25.72
CA VAL A 204 19.28 0.20 25.01
C VAL A 204 20.46 0.48 25.94
N ARG A 205 20.30 1.44 26.85
CA ARG A 205 21.34 1.92 27.77
C ARG A 205 20.79 1.89 29.19
N PRO A 206 21.07 0.83 29.98
CA PRO A 206 20.55 0.74 31.34
C PRO A 206 21.08 1.89 32.20
N PRO A 207 20.25 2.45 33.10
CA PRO A 207 20.70 3.47 34.05
C PRO A 207 21.68 2.87 35.05
N PHE A 208 22.65 3.68 35.49
CA PHE A 208 23.65 3.30 36.50
C PHE A 208 23.21 3.78 37.88
N LEU A 209 23.16 2.85 38.83
CA LEU A 209 23.02 3.13 40.26
C LEU A 209 24.41 3.05 40.92
N GLU A 210 24.52 3.37 42.21
CA GLU A 210 25.77 3.27 42.98
C GLU A 210 26.42 1.88 42.89
N ASN A 211 25.61 0.83 42.74
CA ASN A 211 26.05 -0.57 42.62
C ASN A 211 26.26 -1.03 41.17
N GLY A 212 26.20 -0.13 40.19
CA GLY A 212 26.35 -0.43 38.76
C GLY A 212 25.05 -0.39 37.95
N PRO A 213 25.06 -0.89 36.70
CA PRO A 213 23.92 -0.77 35.77
C PRO A 213 22.72 -1.62 36.22
N CYS A 214 21.53 -1.03 36.31
CA CYS A 214 20.32 -1.70 36.75
C CYS A 214 19.15 -1.46 35.78
N LYS A 215 18.77 -2.49 35.01
CA LYS A 215 17.63 -2.42 34.07
C LYS A 215 16.26 -2.24 34.75
N ASN A 216 16.14 -2.57 36.04
CA ASN A 216 14.89 -2.49 36.79
C ASN A 216 14.87 -1.34 37.79
N ALA A 217 15.74 -0.34 37.63
CA ALA A 217 15.92 0.75 38.58
C ALA A 217 14.61 1.46 38.96
N TYR A 218 13.66 1.57 38.02
CA TYR A 218 12.39 2.27 38.21
C TYR A 218 11.17 1.34 38.31
N HIS A 219 11.37 0.01 38.34
CA HIS A 219 10.25 -0.93 38.35
C HIS A 219 9.56 -0.99 39.72
N LEU A 220 8.27 -0.60 39.81
CA LEU A 220 7.48 -0.56 41.05
C LEU A 220 6.30 -1.57 41.07
N GLY A 221 6.33 -2.53 40.14
CA GLY A 221 5.22 -3.44 39.85
C GLY A 221 4.26 -2.90 38.78
N ILE A 222 3.71 -3.81 37.96
CA ILE A 222 3.00 -3.46 36.70
C ILE A 222 1.92 -2.40 36.93
N LEU A 223 1.02 -2.59 37.90
CA LEU A 223 -0.08 -1.64 38.15
C LEU A 223 0.42 -0.25 38.54
N ASN A 224 1.46 -0.18 39.38
CA ASN A 224 2.02 1.10 39.84
C ASN A 224 2.75 1.81 38.71
N ASN A 225 3.41 1.07 37.82
CA ASN A 225 4.07 1.62 36.64
C ASN A 225 3.05 2.24 35.66
N PHE A 226 1.93 1.55 35.41
CA PHE A 226 0.85 2.13 34.59
C PHE A 226 0.20 3.35 35.25
N LYS A 227 0.00 3.34 36.59
CA LYS A 227 -0.50 4.51 37.33
C LYS A 227 0.43 5.72 37.24
N GLN A 228 1.74 5.54 37.14
CA GLN A 228 2.67 6.66 36.91
C GLN A 228 2.46 7.35 35.57
N VAL A 229 2.04 6.61 34.54
CA VAL A 229 1.84 7.13 33.18
C VAL A 229 0.43 7.68 33.01
N PHE A 230 -0.60 6.93 33.42
CA PHE A 230 -2.01 7.25 33.15
C PHE A 230 -2.75 7.85 34.35
N GLY A 231 -2.15 7.86 35.55
CA GLY A 231 -2.74 8.35 36.79
C GLY A 231 -3.53 7.29 37.57
N ASN A 232 -4.01 7.67 38.77
CA ASN A 232 -4.67 6.73 39.69
C ASN A 232 -6.09 6.32 39.29
N GLN A 233 -6.77 7.12 38.45
CA GLN A 233 -8.15 6.88 38.04
C GLN A 233 -8.19 6.04 36.76
N ILE A 234 -8.27 4.71 36.93
CA ILE A 234 -8.18 3.72 35.84
C ILE A 234 -9.21 3.95 34.73
N TRP A 235 -10.43 4.38 35.08
CA TRP A 235 -11.50 4.64 34.10
C TRP A 235 -11.18 5.79 33.14
N LYS A 236 -10.22 6.67 33.47
CA LYS A 236 -9.78 7.78 32.61
C LYS A 236 -8.67 7.39 31.64
N TRP A 237 -8.03 6.24 31.81
CA TRP A 237 -6.89 5.82 30.98
C TRP A 237 -7.15 5.82 29.46
N PRO A 238 -8.33 5.45 28.94
CA PRO A 238 -8.58 5.51 27.50
C PRO A 238 -8.95 6.90 26.98
N ILE A 239 -9.08 7.91 27.85
CA ILE A 239 -9.56 9.25 27.49
C ILE A 239 -8.35 10.20 27.39
N PRO A 240 -8.17 10.95 26.28
CA PRO A 240 -7.01 11.83 26.08
C PRO A 240 -7.14 13.14 26.87
N ILE A 241 -7.22 13.05 28.20
CA ILE A 241 -7.23 14.18 29.13
C ILE A 241 -5.90 14.16 29.88
N SER A 242 -5.13 15.25 29.81
CA SER A 242 -3.81 15.33 30.44
C SER A 242 -3.89 15.11 31.95
N SER A 243 -3.25 14.04 32.44
CA SER A 243 -3.08 13.77 33.88
C SER A 243 -2.24 14.84 34.58
N ARG A 244 -1.45 15.64 33.84
CA ARG A 244 -0.62 16.74 34.38
C ARG A 244 -1.39 18.03 34.59
N LEU A 245 -2.52 18.26 33.90
CA LEU A 245 -3.36 19.44 34.15
C LEU A 245 -3.96 19.41 35.56
N VAL A 246 -4.12 18.24 36.16
CA VAL A 246 -4.57 18.10 37.56
C VAL A 246 -3.45 18.43 38.55
N LEU A 247 -2.19 18.09 38.25
CA LEU A 247 -1.05 18.40 39.13
C LEU A 247 -0.68 19.89 39.12
N ILE A 248 -0.73 20.55 37.95
CA ILE A 248 -0.48 22.00 37.85
C ILE A 248 -1.63 22.78 38.50
N ALA A 249 -2.89 22.34 38.32
CA ALA A 249 -4.02 22.95 39.01
C ALA A 249 -3.96 22.78 40.53
N LEU A 250 -3.44 21.67 41.05
CA LEU A 250 -3.28 21.47 42.50
C LEU A 250 -2.11 22.27 43.10
N VAL A 251 -1.01 22.47 42.36
CA VAL A 251 0.15 23.28 42.80
C VAL A 251 -0.13 24.78 42.67
N LEU A 252 -0.94 25.22 41.70
CA LEU A 252 -1.32 26.63 41.54
C LEU A 252 -2.49 27.08 42.43
N TYR A 253 -3.22 26.15 43.07
CA TYR A 253 -4.29 26.47 44.03
C TYR A 253 -3.88 26.30 45.50
N THR A 254 -2.60 26.00 45.75
CA THR A 254 -2.01 25.86 47.10
C THR A 254 -0.85 26.82 47.37
N ASN A 255 -0.85 27.98 46.71
CA ASN A 255 -0.13 29.18 47.18
C ASN A 255 -1.08 30.38 47.19
#